data_AF-A0A7Y4CTU5-F1
#
_entry.id   AF-A0A7Y4CTU5-F1
#
_cell.length_a   1.000
_cell.length_b   1.000
_cell.length_c   1.000
_cell.angle_alpha   90.00
_cell.angle_beta   90.00
_cell.angle_gamma   90.00
#
_symmetry.space_group_name_H-M   'P 1'
#
loop_
_entity.id
_entity.type
_entity.pdbx_description
1 polymer ?
#
loop_
_entity_poly.entity_id
_entity_poly.type
_entity_poly.pdbx_seq_one_letter_code
_entity_poly.pdbx_strand_id
1 'polypeptide(L)'
;MKIWQGYGAEHSLNLVIVGAFKDAEKAENFEQLVSTISSFLCSDESNFDVDADRYGDEVLEFLSKQNLFCLSPQQLAQFMYDQSLERKGSKITISSDDDLNAFISLLIHEGAKVECFSAHDYPDLVKQED
;
A
#
# COMPACT_ATOMS: atom_id res chain seq x y z
N MET A 1 -1.42 28.11 10.03
CA MET A 1 -2.03 26.77 9.92
C MET A 1 -1.83 26.33 8.47
N LYS A 2 -1.03 25.30 8.19
CA LYS A 2 -0.78 24.85 6.82
C LYS A 2 -1.82 23.77 6.49
N ILE A 3 -2.75 24.09 5.61
CA ILE A 3 -3.71 23.12 5.07
C ILE A 3 -2.92 22.28 4.08
N TRP A 4 -2.72 20.99 4.40
CA TRP A 4 -2.17 20.03 3.46
C TRP A 4 -3.32 19.56 2.56
N GLN A 5 -3.26 19.93 1.28
CA GLN A 5 -4.14 19.39 0.25
C GLN A 5 -3.41 18.18 -0.35
N GLY A 6 -3.91 16.98 -0.07
CA GLY A 6 -3.42 15.76 -0.71
C GLY A 6 -4.00 15.67 -2.11
N TYR A 7 -3.17 15.89 -3.14
CA TYR A 7 -3.53 15.54 -4.51
C TYR A 7 -3.40 14.01 -4.66
N GLY A 8 -4.47 13.35 -5.10
CA GLY A 8 -4.41 11.97 -5.53
C GLY A 8 -3.36 11.83 -6.62
N ALA A 9 -2.42 10.92 -6.41
CA ALA A 9 -1.33 10.67 -7.33
C ALA A 9 -1.89 10.18 -8.68
N GLU A 10 -1.32 10.74 -9.74
CA GLU A 10 -1.74 10.56 -11.12
C GLU A 10 -1.52 9.10 -11.54
N HIS A 11 -2.55 8.47 -12.10
CA HIS A 11 -2.45 7.15 -12.73
C HIS A 11 -1.30 7.18 -13.75
N SER A 12 -0.33 6.26 -13.65
CA SER A 12 0.93 6.11 -14.47
C SER A 12 2.25 6.27 -13.67
N LEU A 13 2.26 6.01 -12.36
CA LEU A 13 3.52 6.06 -11.60
C LEU A 13 4.43 4.84 -11.86
N ASN A 14 3.84 3.66 -12.15
CA ASN A 14 4.53 2.38 -12.39
C ASN A 14 5.67 2.14 -11.38
N LEU A 15 5.27 1.85 -10.14
CA LEU A 15 6.17 1.71 -9.00
C LEU A 15 6.29 0.26 -8.54
N VAL A 16 7.49 -0.07 -8.07
CA VAL A 16 7.79 -1.31 -7.37
C VAL A 16 8.34 -0.97 -5.99
N ILE A 17 7.67 -1.49 -4.96
CA ILE A 17 8.13 -1.39 -3.58
C ILE A 17 8.68 -2.73 -3.14
N VAL A 18 9.81 -2.70 -2.45
CA VAL A 18 10.38 -3.84 -1.75
C VAL A 18 10.41 -3.54 -0.25
N GLY A 19 9.58 -4.26 0.51
CA GLY A 19 9.59 -4.27 1.96
C GLY A 19 10.42 -5.44 2.48
N ALA A 20 11.49 -5.16 3.22
CA ALA A 20 12.33 -6.18 3.85
C ALA A 20 12.11 -6.21 5.37
N PHE A 21 11.63 -7.35 5.86
CA PHE A 21 11.45 -7.62 7.29
C PHE A 21 12.67 -8.34 7.86
N LYS A 22 12.81 -8.30 9.20
CA LYS A 22 13.86 -9.03 9.91
C LYS A 22 13.69 -10.55 9.77
N ASP A 23 12.45 -11.01 9.83
CA ASP A 23 12.10 -12.44 9.86
C ASP A 23 11.02 -12.76 8.83
N ALA A 24 11.00 -14.00 8.33
CA ALA A 24 10.00 -14.45 7.35
C ALA A 24 8.57 -14.47 7.91
N GLU A 25 8.42 -14.73 9.21
CA GLU A 25 7.13 -14.70 9.91
C GLU A 25 6.48 -13.30 9.85
N LYS A 26 7.29 -12.24 9.98
CA LYS A 26 6.79 -10.86 9.87
C LYS A 26 6.27 -10.53 8.46
N ALA A 27 6.96 -11.02 7.43
CA ALA A 27 6.50 -10.87 6.05
C ALA A 27 5.21 -11.66 5.79
N GLU A 28 5.08 -12.87 6.36
CA GLU A 28 3.87 -13.67 6.26
C GLU A 28 2.68 -13.02 6.99
N ASN A 29 2.89 -12.50 8.19
CA ASN A 29 1.86 -11.77 8.94
C ASN A 29 1.41 -10.51 8.18
N PHE A 30 2.34 -9.81 7.52
CA PHE A 30 2.00 -8.67 6.65
C PHE A 30 1.12 -9.10 5.46
N GLU A 31 1.48 -10.17 4.76
CA GLU A 31 0.69 -10.71 3.64
C GLU A 31 -0.73 -11.10 4.10
N GLN A 32 -0.85 -11.77 5.24
CA GLN A 32 -2.15 -12.12 5.84
C GLN A 32 -2.94 -10.88 6.25
N LEU A 33 -2.28 -9.86 6.81
CA LEU A 33 -2.91 -8.61 7.20
C LEU A 33 -3.50 -7.88 5.99
N VAL A 34 -2.73 -7.76 4.90
CA VAL A 34 -3.20 -7.17 3.64
C VAL A 34 -4.41 -7.93 3.11
N SER A 35 -4.34 -9.26 3.07
CA SER A 35 -5.46 -10.09 2.62
C SER A 35 -6.71 -9.92 3.50
N THR A 36 -6.53 -9.79 4.82
CA THR A 36 -7.60 -9.57 5.79
C THR A 36 -8.26 -8.21 5.60
N ILE A 37 -7.47 -7.16 5.40
CA ILE A 37 -7.97 -5.80 5.13
C ILE A 37 -8.76 -5.80 3.83
N SER A 38 -8.19 -6.30 2.73
CA SER A 38 -8.85 -6.35 1.42
C SER A 38 -10.16 -7.14 1.49
N SER A 39 -10.15 -8.30 2.15
CA SER A 39 -11.37 -9.13 2.29
C SER A 39 -12.46 -8.43 3.10
N PHE A 40 -12.08 -7.75 4.18
CA PHE A 40 -13.03 -6.98 4.99
C PHE A 40 -13.63 -5.82 4.19
N LEU A 41 -12.82 -5.00 3.53
CA LEU A 41 -13.30 -3.84 2.77
C LEU A 41 -14.17 -4.23 1.56
N CYS A 42 -13.89 -5.37 0.94
CA CYS A 42 -14.73 -5.90 -0.15
C CYS A 42 -15.98 -6.64 0.33
N SER A 43 -16.18 -6.78 1.65
CA SER A 43 -17.38 -7.40 2.22
C SER A 43 -18.49 -6.38 2.46
N ASP A 44 -19.74 -6.84 2.36
CA ASP A 44 -20.93 -6.03 2.65
C ASP A 44 -20.97 -5.52 4.11
N GLU A 45 -20.27 -6.20 5.03
CA GLU A 45 -20.21 -5.84 6.45
C GLU A 45 -19.39 -4.57 6.72
N SER A 46 -18.48 -4.20 5.80
CA SER A 46 -17.62 -3.03 6.03
C SER A 46 -18.38 -1.71 5.94
N ASN A 47 -19.46 -1.65 5.15
CA ASN A 47 -20.16 -0.42 4.78
C ASN A 47 -19.18 0.73 4.43
N PHE A 48 -18.05 0.39 3.80
CA PHE A 48 -16.95 1.32 3.60
C PHE A 48 -17.25 2.30 2.46
N ASP A 49 -17.30 3.58 2.80
CA ASP A 49 -17.45 4.68 1.84
C ASP A 49 -16.08 5.27 1.53
N VAL A 50 -15.62 5.09 0.29
CA VAL A 50 -14.33 5.57 -0.22
C VAL A 50 -14.25 7.10 -0.22
N ASP A 51 -15.38 7.80 -0.40
CA ASP A 51 -15.45 9.25 -0.50
C ASP A 51 -15.65 9.93 0.87
N ALA A 52 -15.78 9.16 1.95
CA ALA A 52 -15.99 9.69 3.28
C ALA A 52 -14.72 10.30 3.88
N ASP A 53 -14.84 11.47 4.50
CA ASP A 53 -13.77 12.10 5.28
C ASP A 53 -13.45 11.37 6.59
N ARG A 54 -14.31 10.44 7.02
CA ARG A 54 -14.20 9.71 8.29
C ARG A 54 -14.60 8.26 8.11
N TYR A 55 -14.04 7.40 8.96
CA TYR A 55 -14.43 6.01 9.06
C TYR A 55 -15.83 5.85 9.67
N GLY A 56 -16.59 4.90 9.11
CA GLY A 56 -17.77 4.35 9.78
C GLY A 56 -17.40 3.51 11.00
N ASP A 57 -18.38 3.22 11.84
CA ASP A 57 -18.16 2.51 13.12
C ASP A 57 -17.60 1.10 12.90
N GLU A 58 -18.06 0.41 11.85
CA GLU A 58 -17.63 -0.94 11.48
C GLU A 58 -16.14 -0.96 11.09
N VAL A 59 -15.73 0.01 10.27
CA VAL A 59 -14.33 0.15 9.83
C VAL A 59 -13.43 0.57 11.00
N LEU A 60 -13.89 1.48 11.86
CA LEU A 60 -13.17 1.85 13.09
C LEU A 60 -12.95 0.66 14.00
N GLU A 61 -13.98 -0.16 14.22
CA GLU A 61 -13.88 -1.35 15.06
C GLU A 61 -12.88 -2.36 14.47
N PHE A 62 -12.94 -2.60 13.16
CA PHE A 62 -11.99 -3.45 12.47
C PHE A 62 -10.55 -2.95 12.60
N LEU A 63 -10.31 -1.68 12.27
CA LEU A 63 -8.99 -1.06 12.36
C LEU A 63 -8.45 -1.07 13.79
N SER A 64 -9.30 -0.83 14.78
CA SER A 64 -8.92 -0.90 16.19
C SER A 64 -8.51 -2.32 16.62
N LYS A 65 -9.18 -3.37 16.11
CA LYS A 65 -8.81 -4.77 16.40
C LYS A 65 -7.46 -5.14 15.79
N GLN A 66 -7.13 -4.57 14.63
CA GLN A 66 -5.86 -4.77 13.94
C GLN A 66 -4.76 -3.80 14.41
N ASN A 67 -5.06 -2.86 15.31
CA ASN A 67 -4.14 -1.80 15.76
C ASN A 67 -3.60 -0.93 14.58
N LEU A 68 -4.47 -0.62 13.63
CA LEU A 68 -4.15 0.16 12.43
C LEU A 68 -4.73 1.57 12.51
N PHE A 69 -3.87 2.56 12.76
CA PHE A 69 -4.26 3.98 12.86
C PHE A 69 -3.39 4.91 11.99
N CYS A 70 -2.61 4.32 11.08
CA CYS A 70 -1.63 5.03 10.24
C CYS A 70 -2.15 5.36 8.83
N LEU A 71 -3.40 5.02 8.53
CA LEU A 71 -4.02 5.19 7.21
C LEU A 71 -5.13 6.23 7.31
N SER A 72 -5.44 6.87 6.19
CA SER A 72 -6.65 7.67 5.96
C SER A 72 -7.70 6.84 5.22
N PRO A 73 -8.99 7.25 5.17
CA PRO A 73 -10.00 6.57 4.35
C PRO A 73 -9.56 6.38 2.89
N GLN A 74 -9.01 7.43 2.27
CA GLN A 74 -8.56 7.38 0.88
C GLN A 74 -7.40 6.40 0.66
N GLN A 75 -6.48 6.31 1.63
CA GLN A 75 -5.42 5.28 1.60
C GLN A 75 -5.99 3.88 1.80
N LEU A 76 -7.02 3.73 2.63
CA LEU A 76 -7.67 2.44 2.88
C LEU A 76 -8.30 1.88 1.59
N ALA A 77 -8.86 2.75 0.75
CA ALA A 77 -9.41 2.37 -0.54
C ALA A 77 -8.36 1.74 -1.48
N GLN A 78 -7.07 2.04 -1.30
CA GLN A 78 -6.01 1.43 -2.12
C GLN A 78 -5.98 -0.11 -1.99
N PHE A 79 -6.42 -0.68 -0.85
CA PHE A 79 -6.48 -2.12 -0.61
C PHE A 79 -7.65 -2.82 -1.33
N MET A 80 -8.57 -2.06 -1.91
CA MET A 80 -9.70 -2.60 -2.69
C MET A 80 -9.35 -2.80 -4.17
N TYR A 81 -8.25 -2.23 -4.64
CA TYR A 81 -7.78 -2.39 -6.01
C TYR A 81 -6.85 -3.61 -6.15
N ASP A 82 -6.83 -4.18 -7.35
CA ASP A 82 -5.92 -5.27 -7.68
C ASP A 82 -4.48 -4.77 -7.72
N GLN A 83 -3.69 -5.19 -6.72
CA GLN A 83 -2.25 -4.94 -6.66
C GLN A 83 -1.50 -6.27 -6.63
N SER A 84 -0.37 -6.34 -7.33
CA SER A 84 0.47 -7.52 -7.31
C SER A 84 1.37 -7.49 -6.08
N LEU A 85 1.09 -8.36 -5.11
CA LEU A 85 1.89 -8.58 -3.91
C LEU A 85 2.53 -9.97 -3.99
N GLU A 86 3.85 -10.03 -3.90
CA GLU A 86 4.62 -11.28 -3.89
C GLU A 86 5.51 -11.35 -2.64
N ARG A 87 5.42 -12.45 -1.89
CA ARG A 87 6.33 -12.73 -0.77
C ARG A 87 7.44 -13.70 -1.16
N LYS A 88 8.68 -13.35 -0.81
CA LYS A 88 9.87 -14.21 -0.91
C LYS A 88 10.64 -14.20 0.40
N GLY A 89 10.39 -15.19 1.25
CA GLY A 89 11.00 -15.30 2.57
C GLY A 89 10.60 -14.11 3.46
N SER A 90 11.58 -13.29 3.87
CA SER A 90 11.35 -12.07 4.65
C SER A 90 11.14 -10.80 3.81
N LYS A 91 11.02 -10.93 2.48
CA LYS A 91 10.79 -9.81 1.58
C LYS A 91 9.38 -9.85 0.98
N ILE A 92 8.78 -8.68 0.86
CA ILE A 92 7.52 -8.43 0.16
C ILE A 92 7.83 -7.49 -1.01
N THR A 93 7.41 -7.86 -2.21
CA THR A 93 7.45 -7.01 -3.39
C THR A 93 6.03 -6.64 -3.77
N ILE A 94 5.75 -5.35 -3.93
CA ILE A 94 4.46 -4.85 -4.37
C ILE A 94 4.67 -4.02 -5.62
N SER A 95 3.89 -4.28 -6.66
CA SER A 95 3.94 -3.54 -7.92
C SER A 95 2.56 -3.03 -8.31
N SER A 96 2.47 -1.76 -8.69
CA SER A 96 1.25 -1.10 -9.16
C SER A 96 1.57 0.01 -10.16
N ASP A 97 0.63 0.26 -11.07
CA ASP A 97 0.65 1.42 -11.97
C ASP A 97 0.17 2.71 -11.28
N ASP A 98 -0.40 2.57 -10.08
CA ASP A 98 -0.92 3.63 -9.22
C ASP A 98 -0.05 3.87 -7.99
N ASP A 99 -0.44 4.88 -7.21
CA ASP A 99 0.19 5.19 -5.93
C ASP A 99 0.04 4.07 -4.90
N LEU A 100 1.14 3.85 -4.18
CA LEU A 100 1.31 2.78 -3.20
C LEU A 100 1.52 3.32 -1.78
N ASN A 101 1.18 4.59 -1.53
CA ASN A 101 1.37 5.25 -0.24
C ASN A 101 0.74 4.48 0.95
N ALA A 102 -0.39 3.81 0.77
CA ALA A 102 -1.00 2.99 1.82
C ALA A 102 -0.11 1.79 2.19
N PHE A 103 0.45 1.12 1.19
CA PHE A 103 1.35 -0.01 1.38
C PHE A 103 2.69 0.40 1.99
N ILE A 104 3.25 1.55 1.58
CA ILE A 104 4.44 2.14 2.22
C ILE A 104 4.17 2.39 3.70
N SER A 105 3.04 3.02 4.02
CA SER A 105 2.67 3.35 5.40
C SER A 105 2.49 2.08 6.24
N LEU A 106 1.84 1.06 5.69
CA LEU A 106 1.63 -0.22 6.38
C LEU A 106 2.94 -1.00 6.57
N LEU A 107 3.82 -1.05 5.56
CA LEU A 107 5.13 -1.69 5.68
C LEU A 107 5.98 -1.04 6.77
N ILE A 108 6.02 0.29 6.83
CA ILE A 108 6.75 1.05 7.86
C ILE A 108 6.13 0.78 9.24
N HIS A 109 4.80 0.79 9.35
CA HIS A 109 4.09 0.50 10.59
C HIS A 109 4.42 -0.89 11.13
N GLU A 110 4.51 -1.91 10.26
CA GLU A 110 4.92 -3.27 10.62
C GLU A 110 6.44 -3.45 10.81
N GLY A 111 7.21 -2.37 10.65
CA GLY A 111 8.65 -2.34 10.93
C GLY A 111 9.55 -2.85 9.81
N ALA A 112 9.08 -2.87 8.56
CA ALA A 112 9.90 -3.19 7.39
C ALA A 112 10.86 -2.05 7.04
N LYS A 113 12.02 -2.40 6.49
CA LYS A 113 12.81 -1.48 5.67
C LYS A 113 12.14 -1.39 4.29
N VAL A 114 11.82 -0.18 3.85
CA VAL A 114 11.11 0.04 2.57
C VAL A 114 12.03 0.69 1.55
N GLU A 115 12.06 0.12 0.35
CA GLU A 115 12.75 0.64 -0.82
C GLU A 115 11.73 0.79 -1.96
N CYS A 116 11.70 1.93 -2.64
CA CYS A 116 10.78 2.21 -3.73
C CYS A 116 11.56 2.49 -5.02
N PHE A 117 11.14 1.86 -6.10
CA PHE A 117 11.78 1.91 -7.40
C PHE A 117 10.74 2.25 -8.47
N SER A 118 11.19 2.92 -9.53
CA SER A 118 10.40 3.06 -10.75
C SER A 118 10.61 1.83 -11.62
N ALA A 119 9.52 1.26 -12.16
CA ALA A 119 9.58 0.15 -13.11
C ALA A 119 9.55 0.60 -14.58
N HIS A 120 9.75 1.90 -14.83
CA HIS A 120 9.96 2.41 -16.19
C HIS A 120 11.28 1.92 -16.79
N ASP A 121 11.29 1.74 -18.10
CA ASP A 121 12.52 1.51 -18.85
C ASP A 121 13.35 2.80 -18.90
N TYR A 122 14.61 2.71 -18.49
CA TYR A 122 15.61 3.78 -18.62
C TYR A 122 16.69 3.34 -19.62
N PRO A 123 16.46 3.49 -20.93
CA PRO A 123 17.46 3.08 -21.92
C PRO A 123 18.69 3.99 -21.86
N ASP A 124 19.88 3.40 -21.96
CA ASP A 124 21.11 4.16 -22.13
C ASP A 124 21.07 4.90 -23.47
N LEU A 125 21.30 6.21 -23.44
CA LEU A 125 21.50 7.01 -24.66
C LEU A 125 22.82 6.57 -25.31
N VAL A 126 22.75 5.63 -26.24
CA VAL A 126 23.87 5.34 -27.14
C VAL A 126 24.08 6.58 -28.00
N LYS A 127 25.13 7.37 -27.68
CA LYS A 127 25.62 8.39 -28.62
C LYS A 127 26.04 7.65 -29.89
N GLN A 128 25.29 7.84 -30.97
CA GLN A 128 25.79 7.51 -32.29
C GLN A 128 26.97 8.46 -32.56
N GLU A 129 28.18 7.92 -32.60
CA GLU A 129 29.33 8.63 -33.16
C GLU A 129 29.14 8.65 -34.68
N ASP A 130 29.18 9.85 -35.26
CA ASP A 130 29.08 10.16 -36.70
C ASP A 130 30.26 9.59 -37.52
#